data_AF-A0A965L6M8-F1
#
_entry.id   AF-A0A965L6M8-F1
#
_cell.length_a   1.000
_cell.length_b   1.000
_cell.length_c   1.000
_cell.angle_alpha   90.00
_cell.angle_beta   90.00
_cell.angle_gamma   90.00
#
_symmetry.space_group_name_H-M   'P 1'
#
loop_
_entity.id
_entity.type
_entity.pdbx_description
1 polymer ?
#
loop_
_entity_poly.entity_id
_entity_poly.type
_entity_poly.pdbx_seq_one_letter_code
_entity_poly.pdbx_strand_id
1 'polypeptide(L)' 'MGRITREGDALRASISPDAVRVHSFSAVSDFDALQKNHDFHGWGLWRPEPDWEERFFTEDERAAQTAYLAERGQG' A
#
# COMPACT_ATOMS: atom_id res chain seq x y z
N MET A 1 8.81 6.08 5.09
CA MET A 1 7.80 4.99 5.14
C MET A 1 8.50 3.68 5.50
N GLY A 2 8.04 3.00 6.55
CA GLY A 2 8.67 1.76 7.02
C GLY A 2 8.40 0.58 6.09
N ARG A 3 9.43 -0.25 5.90
CA ARG A 3 9.39 -1.53 5.17
C ARG A 3 8.12 -2.31 5.53
N ILE A 4 7.33 -2.69 4.53
CA ILE A 4 6.11 -3.46 4.73
C ILE A 4 6.52 -4.92 4.97
N THR A 5 6.53 -5.34 6.24
CA THR A 5 6.79 -6.73 6.65
C THR A 5 5.54 -7.34 7.25
N ARG A 6 5.52 -8.68 7.31
CA ARG A 6 4.46 -9.44 8.00
C ARG A 6 4.25 -8.98 9.44
N GLU A 7 5.33 -8.64 10.16
CA GLU A 7 5.21 -8.09 11.52
C GLU A 7 4.56 -6.71 11.54
N GLY A 8 4.87 -5.85 10.56
CA GLY A 8 4.25 -4.54 10.42
C GLY A 8 2.74 -4.63 10.17
N ASP A 9 2.29 -5.61 9.38
CA ASP A 9 0.86 -5.80 9.10
C ASP A 9 0.10 -6.42 10.28
N ALA A 10 0.73 -7.33 11.03
CA ALA A 10 0.17 -7.85 12.28
C ALA A 10 0.00 -6.72 13.32
N LEU A 11 0.95 -5.79 13.39
CA LEU A 11 0.86 -4.61 14.25
C LEU A 11 -0.20 -3.61 13.76
N ARG A 12 -0.35 -3.43 12.43
CA ARG A 12 -1.44 -2.62 11.89
C ARG A 12 -2.80 -3.22 12.19
N ALA A 13 -2.96 -4.54 12.10
CA ALA A 13 -4.22 -5.21 12.43
C ALA A 13 -4.67 -5.00 13.88
N SER A 14 -3.73 -4.86 14.82
CA SER A 14 -4.05 -4.59 16.22
C SER A 14 -4.32 -3.12 16.52
N ILE A 15 -3.77 -2.19 15.75
CA ILE A 15 -3.88 -0.74 15.97
C ILE A 15 -4.99 -0.11 15.12
N SER A 16 -5.16 -0.55 13.89
CA SER A 16 -6.15 -0.07 12.92
C SER A 16 -6.53 -1.20 11.95
N PRO A 17 -7.60 -1.97 12.24
CA PRO A 17 -8.03 -3.08 11.39
C PRO A 17 -8.36 -2.67 9.96
N ASP A 18 -8.72 -1.41 9.71
CA ASP A 18 -8.95 -0.90 8.36
C ASP A 18 -7.65 -0.64 7.59
N ALA A 19 -6.52 -0.44 8.28
CA ALA A 19 -5.20 -0.38 7.63
C ALA A 19 -4.78 -1.74 7.04
N VAL A 20 -5.41 -2.83 7.50
CA VAL A 20 -5.29 -4.19 6.94
C VAL A 20 -5.96 -4.24 5.56
N ARG A 21 -6.97 -3.39 5.29
CA ARG A 21 -7.70 -3.40 4.01
C ARG A 21 -6.92 -2.70 2.88
N VAL A 22 -5.98 -1.83 3.22
CA VAL A 22 -5.23 -0.98 2.28
C VAL A 22 -3.97 -1.68 1.80
N HIS A 23 -4.20 -2.82 1.18
CA HIS A 23 -3.40 -3.17 0.04
C HIS A 23 -3.75 -2.20 -1.08
N SER A 24 -2.86 -1.30 -1.36
CA SER A 24 -2.60 -0.76 -2.67
C SER A 24 -2.30 -1.91 -3.67
N PHE A 25 -3.24 -2.83 -3.91
CA PHE A 25 -3.08 -4.22 -4.43
C PHE A 25 -2.33 -4.36 -5.77
N SER A 26 -2.04 -3.26 -6.46
CA SER A 26 -1.29 -3.23 -7.71
C SER A 26 -0.46 -1.94 -7.84
N ALA A 27 -0.18 -1.26 -6.72
CA ALA A 27 0.50 0.01 -6.80
C ALA A 27 1.92 -0.15 -7.29
N VAL A 28 2.34 0.77 -8.16
CA VAL A 28 3.68 0.77 -8.75
C VAL A 28 4.59 1.81 -8.11
N SER A 29 4.03 2.69 -7.27
CA SER A 29 4.73 3.74 -6.54
C SER A 29 4.04 4.09 -5.23
N ASP A 30 4.71 4.88 -4.40
CA ASP A 30 4.13 5.48 -3.20
C ASP A 30 2.99 6.46 -3.51
N PHE A 31 3.12 7.27 -4.55
CA PHE A 31 2.08 8.19 -4.98
C PHE A 31 0.82 7.46 -5.45
N ASP A 32 0.98 6.40 -6.26
CA ASP A 32 -0.12 5.54 -6.69
C ASP A 32 -0.80 4.82 -5.50
N ALA A 33 -0.01 4.38 -4.51
CA ALA A 33 -0.55 3.82 -3.28
C ALA A 33 -1.41 4.84 -2.51
N LEU A 34 -0.95 6.10 -2.42
CA LEU A 34 -1.68 7.18 -1.74
C LEU A 34 -2.95 7.57 -2.49
N GLN A 35 -2.92 7.62 -3.82
CA GLN A 35 -4.12 7.87 -4.62
C GLN A 35 -5.16 6.76 -4.46
N LYS A 36 -4.74 5.48 -4.52
CA LYS A 36 -5.65 4.34 -4.32
C LYS A 36 -6.28 4.35 -2.92
N ASN A 37 -5.53 4.77 -1.90
CA ASN A 37 -6.07 4.97 -0.56
C ASN A 37 -7.12 6.09 -0.52
N HIS A 38 -6.87 7.21 -1.19
CA HIS A 38 -7.83 8.30 -1.33
C HIS A 38 -9.12 7.86 -2.04
N ASP A 39 -9.00 7.09 -3.12
CA ASP A 39 -10.14 6.56 -3.87
C ASP A 39 -10.98 5.60 -3.00
N PHE A 40 -10.32 4.73 -2.23
CA PHE A 40 -11.00 3.83 -1.28
C PHE A 40 -11.85 4.59 -0.25
N HIS A 41 -11.35 5.72 0.23
CA HIS A 41 -12.06 6.55 1.21
C HIS A 41 -13.00 7.60 0.59
N GLY A 42 -13.00 7.76 -0.74
CA GLY A 42 -13.80 8.79 -1.43
C GLY A 42 -13.32 10.22 -1.15
N TRP A 43 -12.04 10.41 -0.81
CA TRP A 43 -11.46 11.73 -0.51
C TRP A 43 -11.10 12.54 -1.77
N GLY A 44 -11.22 11.94 -2.95
CA GLY A 44 -10.88 12.57 -4.23
C GLY A 44 -9.37 12.58 -4.49
N LEU A 45 -8.92 13.42 -5.43
CA LEU A 45 -7.53 13.43 -5.88
C LEU A 45 -6.56 13.74 -4.73
N TRP A 46 -5.64 12.82 -4.45
CA TRP A 46 -4.50 13.07 -3.58
C TRP A 46 -3.52 14.02 -4.28
N ARG A 47 -2.97 14.98 -3.53
CA ARG A 47 -2.02 15.96 -4.07
C ARG A 47 -0.70 15.88 -3.32
N PRO A 48 0.41 15.48 -3.97
CA PRO A 48 1.74 15.60 -3.39
C PRO A 48 2.12 17.07 -3.20
N GLU A 49 3.00 17.34 -2.24
CA GLU A 49 3.69 18.63 -2.17
C GLU A 49 4.66 18.78 -3.36
N PRO A 50 4.99 20.01 -3.78
CA PRO A 50 5.77 20.26 -4.99
C PRO A 50 7.18 19.65 -5.00
N ASP A 51 7.75 19.39 -3.83
CA ASP A 51 9.10 18.86 -3.61
C ASP A 51 9.13 17.36 -3.33
N TRP A 52 7.98 16.69 -3.33
CA TRP A 52 7.93 15.24 -3.12
C TRP A 52 8.34 14.52 -4.39
N GLU A 53 9.27 13.57 -4.23
CA GLU A 53 9.69 12.68 -5.30
C GLU A 53 8.92 11.37 -5.23
N GLU A 54 8.33 10.97 -6.35
CA GLU A 54 7.65 9.68 -6.48
C GLU A 54 8.67 8.55 -6.50
N ARG A 55 8.51 7.58 -5.59
CA ARG A 55 9.34 6.37 -5.55
C ARG A 55 8.59 5.22 -6.18
N PHE A 56 9.05 4.81 -7.36
CA PHE A 56 8.60 3.57 -7.99
C PHE A 56 9.12 2.35 -7.25
N PHE A 57 8.26 1.35 -7.08
CA PHE A 57 8.63 0.08 -6.47
C PHE A 57 9.47 -0.75 -7.42
N THR A 58 10.44 -1.47 -6.85
CA THR A 58 11.23 -2.43 -7.62
C THR A 58 10.39 -3.63 -8.04
N GLU A 59 10.90 -4.41 -8.98
CA GLU A 59 10.26 -5.66 -9.39
C GLU A 59 10.14 -6.65 -8.23
N ASP A 60 11.18 -6.73 -7.39
CA ASP A 60 11.18 -7.55 -6.17
C ASP A 60 10.11 -7.10 -5.18
N GLU A 61 9.94 -5.78 -5.00
CA GLU A 61 8.90 -5.22 -4.12
C GLU A 61 7.50 -5.52 -4.65
N ARG A 62 7.29 -5.44 -5.97
CA ARG A 62 6.01 -5.81 -6.61
C ARG A 62 5.74 -7.31 -6.54
N ALA A 63 6.78 -8.14 -6.68
CA ALA A 63 6.67 -9.60 -6.56
C ALA A 63 6.32 -10.01 -5.12
N ALA A 64 6.95 -9.37 -4.13
CA ALA A 64 6.64 -9.57 -2.71
C ALA A 64 5.20 -9.14 -2.38
N GLN A 65 4.74 -8.02 -2.94
CA GLN A 65 3.33 -7.63 -2.83
C GLN A 65 2.44 -8.73 -3.43
N THR A 66 2.65 -9.12 -4.69
CA THR A 66 1.85 -10.16 -5.37
C THR A 66 1.79 -11.48 -4.61
N ALA A 67 2.92 -11.95 -4.08
CA ALA A 67 2.99 -13.16 -3.26
C ALA A 67 2.17 -13.02 -1.97
N TYR A 68 2.29 -11.88 -1.29
CA TYR A 68 1.53 -11.61 -0.07
C TYR A 68 0.01 -11.53 -0.31
N LEU A 69 -0.40 -11.00 -1.47
CA LEU A 69 -1.81 -10.97 -1.89
C LEU A 69 -2.38 -12.37 -2.14
N ALA A 70 -1.58 -13.25 -2.74
CA ALA A 70 -1.94 -14.65 -2.97
C ALA A 70 -2.08 -15.42 -1.65
N GLU A 71 -1.19 -15.20 -0.67
CA GLU A 71 -1.26 -15.80 0.66
C GLU A 71 -2.50 -15.38 1.46
N ARG A 72 -3.05 -14.19 1.18
CA ARG A 72 -4.17 -13.61 1.92
C ARG A 72 -5.56 -14.02 1.40
N GLY A 73 -5.64 -14.78 0.31
CA GLY A 73 -6.89 -15.34 -0.18
C GLY A 73 -7.80 -14.35 -0.91
N GLN A 74 -7.37 -13.92 -2.10
CA GLN A 74 -8.25 -14.15 -3.25
C GLN A 74 -7.83 -15.47 -3.90
N GLY A 75 -8.31 -16.53 -3.27
CA GLY A 75 -8.16 -17.94 -3.57
C GLY A 75 -9.00 -18.69 -2.54
#